data_AF-A0A7S0VV87-F1
#
_entry.id   AF-A0A7S0VV87-F1
#
_cell.length_a   1.000
_cell.length_b   1.000
_cell.length_c   1.000
_cell.angle_alpha   90.00
_cell.angle_beta   90.00
_cell.angle_gamma   90.00
#
_symmetry.space_group_name_H-M   'P 1'
#
loop_
_entity.id
_entity.type
_entity.pdbx_description
1 polymer ?
#
loop_
_entity_poly.entity_id
_entity_poly.type
_entity_poly.pdbx_seq_one_letter_code
_entity_poly.pdbx_strand_id
1 'polypeptide(L)'
;IGVSGAQVASAIFRPQASTAVLTLAQVVPAGSVFEGGFILQNPEERQTPKTVQISASGVDQGGAAFAIAAAPVDGTLLGASISPSFTLTDIVESSLIAGGQNTITVSLSANMVLPVGEEITIANLAGSGTTDTASLPVTSSANTLEATGVWQSF
;
A
#
# COMPACT_ATOMS: atom_id res chain seq x y z
N ILE A 1 26.64 36.38 -12.83
CA ILE A 1 25.19 36.71 -12.85
C ILE A 1 24.50 35.38 -13.16
N GLY A 2 24.21 34.47 -12.22
CA GLY A 2 23.27 34.58 -11.09
C GLY A 2 21.86 34.78 -11.65
N VAL A 3 20.90 33.84 -11.67
CA VAL A 3 20.57 32.78 -10.71
C VAL A 3 19.86 31.60 -11.39
N SER A 4 20.15 30.40 -10.87
CA SER A 4 19.29 29.21 -10.94
C SER A 4 17.95 29.55 -10.27
N GLY A 5 16.85 29.44 -11.01
CA GLY A 5 15.51 29.52 -10.47
C GLY A 5 14.79 28.22 -10.79
N ALA A 6 14.63 27.36 -9.78
CA ALA A 6 13.68 26.26 -9.86
C ALA A 6 12.29 26.86 -10.15
N GLN A 7 11.77 26.65 -11.36
CA GLN A 7 10.44 27.08 -11.74
C GLN A 7 9.43 26.21 -11.00
N VAL A 8 8.78 26.78 -9.98
CA VAL A 8 7.69 26.11 -9.28
C VAL A 8 6.48 26.14 -10.20
N ALA A 9 6.21 25.05 -10.91
CA ALA A 9 4.92 24.81 -11.54
C ALA A 9 3.87 24.64 -10.43
N SER A 10 2.84 25.48 -10.40
CA SER A 10 1.74 25.34 -9.44
C SER A 10 0.76 24.26 -9.90
N ALA A 11 0.49 23.27 -9.06
CA ALA A 11 -0.61 22.33 -9.26
C ALA A 11 -1.77 22.70 -8.32
N ILE A 12 -3.00 22.77 -8.86
CA ILE A 12 -4.22 22.88 -8.03
C ILE A 12 -4.89 21.52 -8.01
N PHE A 13 -5.01 20.94 -6.82
CA PHE A 13 -5.75 19.68 -6.60
C PHE A 13 -7.22 19.98 -6.34
N ARG A 14 -8.13 19.30 -7.06
CA ARG A 14 -9.58 19.40 -6.82
C ARG A 14 -10.11 18.06 -6.28
N PRO A 15 -10.23 17.89 -4.95
CA PRO A 15 -10.55 16.60 -4.33
C PRO A 15 -11.94 16.06 -4.69
N GLN A 16 -12.89 16.91 -5.11
CA GLN A 16 -14.24 16.46 -5.51
C GLN A 16 -14.29 15.79 -6.90
N ALA A 17 -13.20 15.82 -7.69
CA ALA A 17 -13.13 15.21 -9.02
C ALA A 17 -11.89 14.31 -9.26
N SER A 18 -11.01 14.11 -8.26
CA SER A 18 -9.74 13.36 -8.39
C SER A 18 -8.87 13.80 -9.58
N THR A 19 -8.78 15.10 -9.83
CA THR A 19 -7.97 15.68 -10.92
C THR A 19 -6.78 16.47 -10.38
N ALA A 20 -5.62 16.29 -11.03
CA ALA A 20 -4.46 17.15 -10.88
C ALA A 20 -4.40 18.09 -12.09
N VAL A 21 -4.38 19.40 -11.84
CA VAL A 21 -4.20 20.40 -12.90
C VAL A 21 -2.77 20.93 -12.81
N LEU A 22 -1.97 20.69 -13.85
CA LEU A 22 -0.63 21.25 -13.99
C LEU A 22 -0.67 22.48 -14.92
N THR A 23 0.03 23.54 -14.54
CA THR A 23 0.15 24.76 -15.36
C THR A 23 1.57 24.89 -15.90
N LEU A 24 1.70 25.17 -17.19
CA LEU A 24 2.99 25.43 -17.81
C LEU A 24 3.58 26.74 -17.28
N ALA A 25 4.83 26.69 -16.81
CA ALA A 25 5.55 27.87 -16.34
C ALA A 25 6.21 28.67 -17.49
N GLN A 26 6.29 28.10 -18.68
CA GLN A 26 6.91 28.70 -19.86
C GLN A 26 6.33 28.12 -21.15
N VAL A 27 6.56 28.82 -22.27
CA VAL A 27 6.14 28.36 -23.60
C VAL A 27 6.90 27.08 -23.96
N VAL A 28 6.17 26.06 -24.41
CA VAL A 28 6.73 24.82 -24.96
C VAL A 28 6.70 24.91 -26.49
N PRO A 29 7.86 24.95 -27.19
CA PRO A 29 7.88 24.99 -28.64
C PRO A 29 7.26 23.74 -29.25
N ALA A 30 6.59 23.89 -30.41
CA ALA A 30 5.96 22.78 -31.12
C ALA A 30 6.96 21.64 -31.41
N GLY A 31 6.54 20.40 -31.18
CA GLY A 31 7.37 19.20 -31.37
C GLY A 31 8.35 18.92 -30.23
N SER A 32 8.41 19.76 -29.19
CA SER A 32 9.25 19.49 -28.01
C SER A 32 8.56 18.50 -27.07
N VAL A 33 9.33 17.58 -26.50
CA VAL A 33 8.89 16.72 -25.39
C VAL A 33 9.13 17.46 -24.08
N PHE A 34 8.19 17.37 -23.15
CA PHE A 34 8.36 17.84 -21.78
C PHE A 34 7.83 16.80 -20.80
N GLU A 35 8.43 16.76 -19.61
CA GLU A 35 8.08 15.82 -18.55
C GLU A 35 7.63 16.58 -17.31
N GLY A 36 6.67 16.01 -16.59
CA GLY A 36 6.15 16.54 -15.33
C GLY A 36 5.63 15.40 -14.47
N GLY A 37 5.69 15.58 -13.15
CA GLY A 37 5.29 14.55 -12.20
C GLY A 37 4.78 15.14 -10.89
N PHE A 38 3.99 14.34 -10.19
CA PHE A 38 3.48 14.64 -8.85
C PHE A 38 3.35 13.33 -8.08
N ILE A 39 3.34 13.42 -6.76
CA ILE A 39 3.22 12.27 -5.87
C ILE A 39 1.75 12.09 -5.52
N LEU A 40 1.23 10.87 -5.69
CA LEU A 40 -0.07 10.44 -5.17
C LEU A 40 0.14 9.28 -4.21
N GLN A 41 -0.69 9.22 -3.17
CA GLN A 41 -0.84 8.02 -2.38
C GLN A 41 -1.67 6.99 -3.15
N ASN A 42 -1.20 5.74 -3.19
CA ASN A 42 -1.98 4.63 -3.73
C ASN A 42 -3.23 4.40 -2.85
N PRO A 43 -4.32 3.83 -3.41
CA PRO A 43 -5.54 3.59 -2.65
C PRO A 43 -5.27 2.67 -1.45
N GLU A 44 -5.97 2.92 -0.33
CA GLU A 44 -5.87 2.12 0.89
C GLU A 44 -6.46 0.72 0.71
N GLU A 45 -7.43 0.61 -0.22
CA GLU A 45 -8.09 -0.63 -0.58
C GLU A 45 -7.59 -1.16 -1.93
N ARG A 46 -7.81 -2.47 -2.14
CA ARG A 46 -7.51 -3.08 -3.44
C ARG A 46 -8.25 -2.37 -4.56
N GLN A 47 -7.51 -2.08 -5.64
CA GLN A 47 -8.05 -1.37 -6.78
C GLN A 47 -7.49 -1.93 -8.07
N THR A 48 -8.38 -2.27 -9.01
CA THR A 48 -8.00 -2.55 -10.40
C THR A 48 -7.33 -1.31 -11.00
N PRO A 49 -6.21 -1.47 -11.72
CA PRO A 49 -5.53 -0.34 -12.35
C PRO A 49 -6.48 0.52 -13.19
N LYS A 50 -6.33 1.85 -13.12
CA LYS A 50 -7.19 2.82 -13.82
C LYS A 50 -6.47 3.35 -15.06
N THR A 51 -7.20 3.47 -16.17
CA THR A 51 -6.73 4.24 -17.33
C THR A 51 -6.78 5.73 -17.01
N VAL A 52 -5.72 6.45 -17.36
CA VAL A 52 -5.63 7.90 -17.16
C VAL A 52 -6.08 8.62 -18.42
N GLN A 53 -6.73 9.76 -18.28
CA GLN A 53 -7.06 10.65 -19.39
C GLN A 53 -6.32 11.97 -19.23
N ILE A 54 -5.80 12.49 -20.35
CA ILE A 54 -5.17 13.81 -20.40
C ILE A 54 -5.97 14.70 -21.35
N SER A 55 -6.22 15.92 -20.92
CA SER A 55 -6.82 17.00 -21.71
C SER A 55 -6.09 18.31 -21.39
N ALA A 56 -6.23 19.28 -22.28
CA ALA A 56 -5.72 20.63 -22.06
C ALA A 56 -6.66 21.64 -22.72
N SER A 57 -6.66 22.86 -22.22
CA SER A 57 -7.32 23.98 -22.90
C SER A 57 -6.54 25.25 -22.59
N GLY A 58 -6.62 26.22 -23.49
CA GLY A 58 -5.85 27.45 -23.34
C GLY A 58 -6.10 28.42 -24.48
N VAL A 59 -5.18 29.36 -24.63
CA VAL A 59 -5.17 30.36 -25.71
C VAL A 59 -3.84 30.24 -26.44
N ASP A 60 -3.86 30.27 -27.76
CA ASP A 60 -2.66 30.22 -28.58
C ASP A 60 -1.93 31.58 -28.62
N GLN A 61 -0.78 31.63 -29.30
CA GLN A 61 0.01 32.87 -29.44
C GLN A 61 -0.72 33.98 -30.22
N GLY A 62 -1.76 33.64 -30.98
CA GLY A 62 -2.60 34.58 -31.73
C GLY A 62 -3.84 35.05 -30.96
N GLY A 63 -4.06 34.60 -29.73
CA GLY A 63 -5.22 34.96 -28.92
C GLY A 63 -6.45 34.09 -29.16
N ALA A 64 -6.37 33.04 -29.97
CA ALA A 64 -7.48 32.11 -30.22
C ALA A 64 -7.52 31.01 -29.16
N ALA A 65 -8.72 30.68 -28.67
CA ALA A 65 -8.90 29.60 -27.71
C ALA A 65 -8.71 28.23 -28.39
N PHE A 66 -8.10 27.29 -27.67
CA PHE A 66 -7.98 25.90 -28.09
C PHE A 66 -8.40 24.93 -26.97
N ALA A 67 -8.80 23.73 -27.37
CA ALA A 67 -9.07 22.61 -26.48
C ALA A 67 -8.52 21.31 -27.08
N ILE A 68 -7.78 20.58 -26.28
CA ILE A 68 -7.36 19.20 -26.53
C ILE A 68 -8.33 18.31 -25.76
N ALA A 69 -9.11 17.52 -26.49
CA ALA A 69 -10.09 16.62 -25.90
C ALA A 69 -9.43 15.57 -24.99
N ALA A 70 -10.16 15.14 -23.95
CA ALA A 70 -9.69 14.07 -23.08
C ALA A 70 -9.50 12.78 -23.87
N ALA A 71 -8.27 12.29 -23.89
CA ALA A 71 -7.91 11.03 -24.52
C ALA A 71 -7.29 10.09 -23.48
N PRO A 72 -7.62 8.78 -23.51
CA PRO A 72 -6.94 7.81 -22.67
C PRO A 72 -5.46 7.75 -23.07
N VAL A 73 -4.59 7.70 -22.07
CA VAL A 73 -3.16 7.50 -22.25
C VAL A 73 -2.86 6.00 -22.20
N ASP A 74 -1.91 5.55 -23.02
CA ASP A 74 -1.41 4.18 -22.95
C ASP A 74 -0.73 3.94 -21.60
N GLY A 75 -1.34 3.07 -20.79
CA GLY A 75 -0.88 2.75 -19.44
C GLY A 75 -2.02 2.72 -18.43
N THR A 76 -1.77 2.07 -17.30
CA THR A 76 -2.70 2.07 -16.16
C THR A 76 -1.94 2.45 -14.90
N LEU A 77 -2.56 3.26 -14.04
CA LEU A 77 -1.97 3.75 -12.78
C LEU A 77 -2.89 3.42 -11.60
N LEU A 78 -2.38 3.63 -10.39
CA LEU A 78 -3.12 3.45 -9.13
C LEU A 78 -3.68 2.03 -8.93
N GLY A 79 -3.04 1.02 -9.52
CA GLY A 79 -3.33 -0.37 -9.21
C GLY A 79 -2.84 -0.71 -7.81
N ALA A 80 -3.68 -1.34 -7.00
CA ALA A 80 -3.32 -1.86 -5.68
C ALA A 80 -3.72 -3.33 -5.60
N SER A 81 -2.85 -4.20 -6.13
CA SER A 81 -3.14 -5.63 -6.31
C SER A 81 -2.35 -6.55 -5.38
N ILE A 82 -1.54 -6.01 -4.47
CA ILE A 82 -0.78 -6.84 -3.52
C ILE A 82 -1.76 -7.61 -2.65
N SER A 83 -1.61 -8.93 -2.62
CA SER A 83 -2.43 -9.79 -1.77
C SER A 83 -1.80 -9.97 -0.40
N PRO A 84 -2.55 -9.84 0.70
CA PRO A 84 -2.04 -10.17 2.02
C PRO A 84 -1.49 -11.58 2.01
N SER A 85 -0.24 -11.73 2.43
CA SER A 85 0.41 -13.03 2.56
C SER A 85 1.43 -13.00 3.69
N PHE A 86 1.57 -14.12 4.37
CA PHE A 86 2.70 -14.37 5.25
C PHE A 86 3.74 -15.21 4.53
N THR A 87 5.00 -14.85 4.68
CA THR A 87 6.11 -15.76 4.46
C THR A 87 6.47 -16.38 5.80
N LEU A 88 6.28 -17.70 5.94
CA LEU A 88 6.79 -18.46 7.09
C LEU A 88 8.32 -18.52 6.97
N THR A 89 9.01 -17.95 7.95
CA THR A 89 10.47 -17.98 7.96
C THR A 89 10.99 -19.16 8.78
N ASP A 90 10.34 -19.49 9.90
CA ASP A 90 10.75 -20.62 10.74
C ASP A 90 9.61 -21.09 11.68
N ILE A 91 9.64 -22.36 12.07
CA ILE A 91 8.81 -22.93 13.13
C ILE A 91 9.63 -23.93 13.95
N VAL A 92 9.72 -23.70 15.26
CA VAL A 92 10.55 -24.48 16.17
C VAL A 92 9.75 -24.90 17.39
N GLU A 93 10.01 -26.12 17.87
CA GLU A 93 9.48 -26.64 19.12
C GLU A 93 10.59 -26.88 20.13
N SER A 94 10.30 -26.73 21.42
CA SER A 94 11.32 -26.83 22.48
C SER A 94 11.50 -28.24 23.04
N SER A 95 10.52 -29.14 22.89
CA SER A 95 10.55 -30.48 23.49
C SER A 95 9.64 -31.48 22.76
N LEU A 96 10.11 -32.72 22.62
CA LEU A 96 9.36 -33.86 22.06
C LEU A 96 8.85 -34.84 23.13
N ILE A 97 9.01 -34.50 24.40
CA ILE A 97 8.69 -35.41 25.51
C ILE A 97 7.16 -35.49 25.68
N ALA A 98 6.60 -36.70 25.60
CA ALA A 98 5.17 -36.94 25.81
C ALA A 98 4.71 -36.44 27.19
N GLY A 99 3.65 -35.62 27.22
CA GLY A 99 3.13 -35.00 28.44
C GLY A 99 4.00 -33.88 29.02
N GLY A 100 5.16 -33.60 28.43
CA GLY A 100 6.01 -32.47 28.78
C GLY A 100 5.48 -31.15 28.21
N GLN A 101 5.95 -30.03 28.77
CA GLN A 101 5.69 -28.71 28.19
C GLN A 101 6.49 -28.53 26.90
N ASN A 102 5.82 -28.07 25.86
CA ASN A 102 6.42 -27.75 24.57
C ASN A 102 6.10 -26.29 24.22
N THR A 103 7.13 -25.51 23.89
CA THR A 103 6.97 -24.12 23.43
C THR A 103 7.11 -24.12 21.91
N ILE A 104 6.06 -23.70 21.22
CA ILE A 104 6.09 -23.49 19.76
C ILE A 104 6.43 -22.04 19.48
N THR A 105 7.52 -21.81 18.75
CA THR A 105 7.93 -20.48 18.29
C THR A 105 7.75 -20.40 16.79
N VAL A 106 6.92 -19.46 16.33
CA VAL A 106 6.67 -19.23 14.90
C VAL A 106 7.22 -17.87 14.50
N SER A 107 8.00 -17.84 13.42
CA SER A 107 8.51 -16.61 12.82
C SER A 107 7.83 -16.37 11.48
N LEU A 108 7.11 -15.24 11.38
CA LEU A 108 6.30 -14.85 10.21
C LEU A 108 6.73 -13.47 9.73
N SER A 109 6.70 -13.25 8.41
CA SER A 109 6.85 -11.93 7.80
C SER A 109 5.63 -11.62 6.93
N ALA A 110 4.91 -10.55 7.27
CA ALA A 110 3.80 -10.05 6.46
C ALA A 110 4.32 -9.20 5.31
N ASN A 111 3.73 -9.34 4.12
CA ASN A 111 4.07 -8.51 2.96
C ASN A 111 3.37 -7.13 2.93
N MET A 112 2.62 -6.81 3.98
CA MET A 112 1.89 -5.57 4.16
C MET A 112 1.74 -5.24 5.64
N VAL A 113 1.25 -4.03 5.92
CA VAL A 113 0.91 -3.59 7.28
C VAL A 113 -0.32 -4.35 7.76
N LEU A 114 -0.24 -4.94 8.95
CA LEU A 114 -1.39 -5.51 9.66
C LEU A 114 -1.90 -4.49 10.68
N PRO A 115 -3.19 -4.11 10.65
CA PRO A 115 -3.74 -3.21 11.66
C PRO A 115 -3.80 -3.87 13.05
N VAL A 116 -3.90 -3.04 14.09
CA VAL A 116 -4.07 -3.50 15.47
C VAL A 116 -5.42 -4.20 15.62
N GLY A 117 -5.43 -5.34 16.31
CA GLY A 117 -6.63 -6.14 16.53
C GLY A 117 -6.88 -7.24 15.50
N GLU A 118 -6.02 -7.38 14.49
CA GLU A 118 -6.05 -8.54 13.59
C GLU A 118 -5.74 -9.84 14.33
N GLU A 119 -6.46 -10.90 13.96
CA GLU A 119 -6.30 -12.23 14.54
C GLU A 119 -5.40 -13.11 13.66
N ILE A 120 -4.39 -13.73 14.25
CA ILE A 120 -3.52 -14.71 13.58
C ILE A 120 -3.83 -16.10 14.14
N THR A 121 -4.37 -16.97 13.30
CA THR A 121 -4.75 -18.33 13.70
C THR A 121 -3.68 -19.34 13.32
N ILE A 122 -3.16 -20.07 14.31
CA ILE A 122 -2.30 -21.25 14.12
C ILE A 122 -3.17 -22.48 14.37
N ALA A 123 -3.55 -23.18 13.29
CA ALA A 123 -4.48 -24.31 13.33
C ALA A 123 -3.77 -25.67 13.22
N ASN A 124 -4.56 -26.75 13.30
CA ASN A 124 -4.11 -28.14 13.16
C ASN A 124 -3.13 -28.61 14.26
N LEU A 125 -3.30 -28.08 15.47
CA LEU A 125 -2.57 -28.49 16.67
C LEU A 125 -3.40 -29.46 17.55
N ALA A 126 -4.32 -30.21 16.93
CA ALA A 126 -5.14 -31.21 17.59
C ALA A 126 -4.27 -32.33 18.20
N GLY A 127 -4.72 -32.89 19.33
CA GLY A 127 -3.94 -33.88 20.09
C GLY A 127 -2.99 -33.29 21.13
N SER A 128 -2.91 -31.96 21.23
CA SER A 128 -2.30 -31.28 22.38
C SER A 128 -3.04 -31.60 23.68
N GLY A 129 -2.31 -31.77 24.77
CA GLY A 129 -2.87 -31.96 26.11
C GLY A 129 -3.33 -30.66 26.80
N THR A 130 -3.24 -29.52 26.10
CA THR A 130 -3.61 -28.20 26.64
C THR A 130 -5.13 -28.07 26.74
N THR A 131 -5.64 -27.74 27.93
CA THR A 131 -7.06 -27.44 28.16
C THR A 131 -7.47 -26.12 27.52
N ASP A 132 -8.69 -26.08 27.00
CA ASP A 132 -9.31 -24.85 26.47
C ASP A 132 -9.24 -23.69 27.47
N THR A 133 -8.86 -22.52 26.95
CA THR A 133 -8.74 -21.31 27.75
C THR A 133 -8.89 -20.08 26.87
N ALA A 134 -9.55 -19.04 27.38
CA ALA A 134 -9.64 -17.75 26.71
C ALA A 134 -8.37 -16.89 26.90
N SER A 135 -7.40 -17.36 27.68
CA SER A 135 -6.22 -16.58 28.11
C SER A 135 -4.96 -17.45 28.18
N LEU A 136 -4.61 -18.11 27.08
CA LEU A 136 -3.32 -18.80 26.93
C LEU A 136 -2.21 -17.74 26.88
N PRO A 137 -1.17 -17.79 27.74
CA PRO A 137 -0.06 -16.84 27.69
C PRO A 137 0.68 -16.88 26.35
N VAL A 138 0.98 -15.71 25.79
CA VAL A 138 1.71 -15.54 24.53
C VAL A 138 2.95 -14.69 24.78
N THR A 139 4.07 -15.13 24.23
CA THR A 139 5.31 -14.36 24.17
C THR A 139 5.57 -13.94 22.73
N SER A 140 5.81 -12.64 22.50
CA SER A 140 6.11 -12.10 21.18
C SER A 140 7.34 -11.20 21.21
N SER A 141 8.03 -11.12 20.08
CA SER A 141 9.13 -10.16 19.94
C SER A 141 8.58 -8.74 19.94
N ALA A 142 9.25 -7.84 20.67
CA ALA A 142 8.90 -6.43 20.76
C ALA A 142 7.45 -6.13 21.20
N ASN A 143 6.78 -7.07 21.89
CA ASN A 143 5.37 -6.97 22.29
C ASN A 143 4.43 -6.70 21.09
N THR A 144 4.71 -7.37 19.95
CA THR A 144 3.94 -7.22 18.71
C THR A 144 2.61 -7.96 18.73
N LEU A 145 2.48 -9.00 19.56
CA LEU A 145 1.21 -9.68 19.86
C LEU A 145 0.79 -9.37 21.29
N GLU A 146 -0.52 -9.45 21.54
CA GLU A 146 -1.10 -9.41 22.88
C GLU A 146 -0.46 -10.46 23.81
N ALA A 147 -0.47 -10.18 25.11
CA ALA A 147 0.13 -11.07 26.11
C ALA A 147 -0.62 -12.41 26.29
N THR A 148 -1.83 -12.52 25.74
CA THR A 148 -2.67 -13.71 25.82
C THR A 148 -3.45 -13.93 24.54
N GLY A 149 -3.71 -15.20 24.20
CA GLY A 149 -4.61 -15.61 23.12
C GLY A 149 -5.66 -16.62 23.57
N VAL A 150 -6.57 -16.98 22.67
CA VAL A 150 -7.58 -18.02 22.91
C VAL A 150 -7.04 -19.36 22.42
N TRP A 151 -7.13 -20.38 23.26
CA TRP A 151 -6.87 -21.77 22.90
C TRP A 151 -8.16 -22.57 22.97
N GLN A 152 -8.49 -23.24 21.87
CA GLN A 152 -9.64 -24.14 21.75
C GLN A 152 -9.18 -25.41 21.04
N SER A 153 -9.36 -26.54 21.71
CA SER A 153 -9.26 -27.87 21.12
C SER A 153 -10.60 -28.22 20.46
N PHE A 154 -10.56 -28.65 19.20
CA PHE A 154 -11.72 -29.16 18.46
C PHE A 154 -11.79 -30.68 18.54
#